data_AF-A0AAX6I9K6-F1
#
_entry.id   AF-A0AAX6I9K6-F1
#
_cell.length_a   1.000
_cell.length_b   1.000
_cell.length_c   1.000
_cell.angle_alpha   90.00
_cell.angle_beta   90.00
_cell.angle_gamma   90.00
#
_symmetry.space_group_name_H-M   'P 1'
#
loop_
_entity.id
_entity.type
_entity.pdbx_description
1 polymer ?
#
loop_
_entity_poly.entity_id
_entity_poly.type
_entity_poly.pdbx_seq_one_letter_code
_entity_poly.pdbx_strand_id
1 'polypeptide(L)'
;MATSMLVFFFLLAWSFAQAMIPAKYDGFLYGGESKEAAALSWGDSVMVEAFLDPMCPDSRDSWPPLKQAFRHYSPNLSLVVHPFPLP
;
A
#
# COMPACT_ATOMS: atom_id res chain seq x y z
N MET A 1 -3.77 6.53 -45.84
CA MET A 1 -2.80 5.54 -45.32
C MET A 1 -1.81 6.17 -44.34
N ALA A 2 -1.10 7.24 -44.71
CA ALA A 2 -0.12 7.92 -43.84
C ALA A 2 -0.69 8.43 -42.49
N THR A 3 -1.90 9.00 -42.49
CA THR A 3 -2.57 9.49 -41.26
C THR A 3 -2.92 8.36 -40.29
N SER A 4 -3.36 7.21 -40.80
CA SER A 4 -3.66 6.02 -39.99
C SER A 4 -2.39 5.44 -39.35
N MET A 5 -1.28 5.41 -40.10
CA MET A 5 0.02 4.99 -39.55
C MET A 5 0.51 5.97 -38.47
N LEU A 6 0.34 7.27 -38.67
CA LEU A 6 0.73 8.28 -37.69
C LEU A 6 -0.04 8.13 -36.37
N VAL A 7 -1.35 7.91 -36.43
CA VAL A 7 -2.19 7.65 -35.25
C VAL A 7 -1.76 6.37 -34.54
N PHE A 8 -1.49 5.30 -35.29
CA PHE A 8 -1.01 4.03 -34.72
C PHE A 8 0.33 4.18 -33.99
N PHE A 9 1.30 4.88 -34.59
CA PHE A 9 2.59 5.15 -33.93
C PHE A 9 2.43 6.04 -32.69
N PHE A 10 1.49 7.00 -32.71
CA PHE A 10 1.22 7.86 -31.56
C PHE A 10 0.62 7.07 -30.38
N LEU A 11 -0.29 6.14 -30.66
CA LEU A 11 -0.89 5.27 -29.63
C LEU A 11 0.13 4.29 -29.03
N LEU A 12 1.04 3.75 -29.84
CA LEU A 12 2.15 2.92 -29.38
C LEU A 12 3.15 3.69 -28.53
N ALA A 13 3.49 4.94 -28.89
CA ALA A 13 4.38 5.76 -28.07
C ALA A 13 3.77 6.07 -26.69
N TRP A 14 2.45 6.24 -26.61
CA TRP A 14 1.74 6.52 -25.36
C TRP A 14 1.77 5.35 -24.37
N SER A 15 1.80 4.10 -24.84
CA SER A 15 1.83 2.93 -23.96
C SER A 15 3.18 2.73 -23.25
N PHE A 16 4.29 3.19 -23.85
CA PHE A 16 5.62 3.15 -23.22
C PHE A 16 5.87 4.27 -22.20
N ALA A 17 5.00 5.29 -22.15
CA ALA A 17 5.10 6.38 -21.17
C ALA A 17 4.46 6.03 -19.81
N GLN A 18 3.95 4.81 -19.65
CA GLN A 18 3.40 4.36 -18.37
C GLN A 18 4.54 3.98 -17.42
N ALA A 19 4.57 4.58 -16.22
CA ALA A 19 5.46 4.14 -15.16
C ALA A 19 5.13 2.68 -14.81
N MET A 20 6.17 1.84 -14.67
CA MET A 20 5.99 0.44 -14.27
C MET A 20 5.34 0.40 -12.87
N ILE A 21 4.24 -0.33 -12.74
CA ILE A 21 3.60 -0.56 -11.43
C ILE A 21 4.64 -1.26 -10.54
N PRO A 22 4.95 -0.73 -9.35
CA PRO A 22 5.90 -1.36 -8.44
C PRO A 22 5.52 -2.81 -8.16
N ALA A 23 6.51 -3.72 -8.27
CA ALA A 23 6.29 -5.15 -8.03
C ALA A 23 5.94 -5.48 -6.57
N LYS A 24 6.17 -4.54 -5.66
CA LYS A 24 5.87 -4.64 -4.23
C LYS A 24 5.29 -3.31 -3.76
N TYR A 25 4.23 -3.39 -2.96
CA TYR A 25 3.69 -2.22 -2.26
C TYR A 25 4.66 -1.75 -1.17
N ASP A 26 4.58 -0.47 -0.83
CA ASP A 26 5.39 0.11 0.24
C ASP A 26 4.93 -0.36 1.63
N GLY A 27 5.83 -0.38 2.61
CA GLY A 27 5.51 -0.78 3.98
C GLY A 27 5.51 -2.29 4.24
N PHE A 28 4.92 -2.67 5.38
CA PHE A 28 4.84 -4.06 5.83
C PHE A 28 3.53 -4.35 6.59
N LEU A 29 3.05 -5.59 6.47
CA LEU A 29 1.90 -6.07 7.23
C LEU A 29 2.25 -6.28 8.71
N TYR A 30 1.42 -5.76 9.59
CA TYR A 30 1.53 -5.95 11.04
C TYR A 30 0.60 -7.08 11.51
N GLY A 31 1.14 -8.03 12.28
CA GLY A 31 0.32 -9.04 12.99
C GLY A 31 -0.19 -10.23 12.17
N GLY A 32 0.30 -10.46 10.94
CA GLY A 32 -0.02 -11.65 10.16
C GLY A 32 0.96 -12.79 10.41
N GLU A 33 0.48 -13.96 10.86
CA GLU A 33 1.32 -15.15 11.10
C GLU A 33 1.75 -15.89 9.82
N SER A 34 1.27 -15.47 8.65
CA SER A 34 1.87 -15.84 7.36
C SER A 34 1.49 -14.82 6.28
N LYS A 35 2.40 -14.59 5.32
CA LYS A 35 2.14 -13.67 4.19
C LYS A 35 0.94 -14.14 3.36
N GLU A 36 0.71 -15.45 3.36
CA GLU A 36 -0.37 -16.14 2.67
C GLU A 36 -1.72 -15.87 3.33
N ALA A 37 -1.82 -15.91 4.67
CA ALA A 37 -3.06 -15.57 5.39
C ALA A 37 -3.42 -14.08 5.24
N ALA A 38 -2.42 -13.20 5.29
CA ALA A 38 -2.64 -11.77 5.11
C ALA A 38 -3.07 -11.42 3.67
N ALA A 39 -2.49 -12.05 2.64
CA ALA A 39 -2.89 -11.86 1.25
C ALA A 39 -4.31 -12.40 0.94
N LEU A 40 -4.74 -13.45 1.64
CA LEU A 40 -6.09 -14.02 1.49
C LEU A 40 -7.17 -13.20 2.20
N SER A 41 -6.80 -12.29 3.12
CA SER A 41 -7.74 -11.55 3.97
C SER A 41 -8.06 -10.13 3.47
N TRP A 42 -7.40 -9.64 2.41
CA TRP A 42 -7.64 -8.28 1.88
C TRP A 42 -9.06 -8.08 1.33
N GLY A 43 -9.75 -9.16 0.94
CA GLY A 43 -11.13 -9.08 0.44
C GLY A 43 -12.19 -8.92 1.52
N ASP A 44 -11.95 -9.47 2.73
CA ASP A 44 -12.95 -9.61 3.79
C ASP A 44 -12.61 -8.81 5.07
N SER A 45 -11.54 -8.02 5.06
CA SER A 45 -11.11 -7.19 6.19
C SER A 45 -11.02 -5.71 5.83
N VAL A 46 -11.23 -4.85 6.83
CA VAL A 46 -10.98 -3.41 6.69
C VAL A 46 -9.47 -3.19 6.64
N MET A 47 -8.98 -2.61 5.55
CA MET A 47 -7.59 -2.22 5.42
C MET A 47 -7.33 -0.88 6.11
N VAL A 48 -6.36 -0.87 7.02
CA VAL A 48 -5.82 0.34 7.64
C VAL A 48 -4.37 0.50 7.22
N GLU A 49 -4.06 1.60 6.54
CA GLU A 49 -2.69 1.99 6.19
C GLU A 49 -2.20 3.07 7.16
N ALA A 50 -1.15 2.77 7.90
CA ALA A 50 -0.57 3.66 8.91
C ALA A 50 0.77 4.23 8.42
N PHE A 51 0.77 5.50 8.04
CA PHE A 51 1.96 6.26 7.67
C PHE A 51 2.57 6.88 8.93
N LEU A 52 3.76 6.42 9.33
CA LEU A 52 4.37 6.79 10.61
C LEU A 52 5.79 7.33 10.39
N ASP A 53 6.06 8.52 10.93
CA ASP A 53 7.43 9.01 11.08
C ASP A 53 7.99 8.58 12.45
N PRO A 54 9.10 7.81 12.50
CA PRO A 54 9.74 7.42 13.75
C PRO A 54 10.18 8.59 14.65
N MET A 55 10.40 9.78 14.07
CA MET A 55 10.86 10.97 14.79
C MET A 55 9.70 11.85 15.28
N CYS A 56 8.49 11.67 14.74
CA CYS A 56 7.33 12.46 15.10
C CYS A 56 6.69 11.96 16.42
N PRO A 57 6.58 12.81 17.47
CA PRO A 57 5.95 12.44 18.72
C PRO A 57 4.49 11.99 18.55
N ASP A 58 3.72 12.62 17.66
CA ASP A 58 2.32 12.25 17.44
C ASP A 58 2.19 10.89 16.76
N SER A 59 3.06 10.58 15.79
CA SER A 59 3.14 9.24 15.19
C SER A 59 3.47 8.19 16.25
N ARG A 60 4.44 8.46 17.13
CA ARG A 60 4.78 7.57 18.25
C ARG A 60 3.60 7.38 19.20
N ASP A 61 2.93 8.46 19.57
CA ASP A 61 1.85 8.44 20.56
C ASP A 61 0.56 7.80 20.00
N SER A 62 0.38 7.80 18.68
CA SER A 62 -0.69 7.06 17.99
C SER A 62 -0.49 5.54 17.95
N TRP A 63 0.74 5.05 18.13
CA TRP A 63 1.06 3.63 17.96
C TRP A 63 0.41 2.71 19.02
N PRO A 64 0.43 3.01 20.33
CA PRO A 64 -0.26 2.20 21.33
C PRO A 64 -1.77 2.01 21.09
N PRO A 65 -2.59 3.05 20.86
CA PRO A 65 -4.02 2.88 20.60
C PRO A 65 -4.29 2.17 19.27
N LEU A 66 -3.50 2.40 18.22
CA LEU A 66 -3.62 1.67 16.96
C LEU A 66 -3.43 0.16 17.14
N LYS A 67 -2.43 -0.25 17.93
CA LYS A 67 -2.24 -1.67 18.29
C LYS A 67 -3.42 -2.24 19.10
N GLN A 68 -4.05 -1.44 19.96
CA GLN A 68 -5.24 -1.86 20.70
C GLN A 68 -6.42 -2.10 19.75
N ALA A 69 -6.66 -1.18 18.82
CA ALA A 69 -7.69 -1.32 17.80
C ALA A 69 -7.44 -2.56 16.92
N PHE A 70 -6.21 -2.76 16.44
CA PHE A 70 -5.85 -3.95 15.67
C PHE A 70 -6.19 -5.25 16.41
N ARG A 71 -5.80 -5.37 17.69
CA ARG A 71 -6.10 -6.55 18.50
C ARG A 71 -7.60 -6.74 18.74
N HIS A 72 -8.35 -5.65 18.90
CA HIS A 72 -9.79 -5.71 19.15
C HIS A 72 -10.59 -6.13 17.92
N TYR A 73 -10.19 -5.65 16.74
CA TYR A 73 -10.92 -5.89 15.49
C TYR A 73 -10.37 -7.07 14.68
N SER A 74 -9.21 -7.63 15.01
CA SER A 74 -8.68 -8.84 14.37
C SER A 74 -9.68 -10.02 14.53
N PRO A 75 -9.95 -10.81 13.46
CA PRO A 75 -9.29 -10.83 12.15
C PRO A 75 -9.88 -9.87 11.09
N ASN A 76 -10.90 -9.08 11.42
CA ASN A 76 -11.62 -8.22 10.47
C ASN A 76 -10.88 -6.92 10.10
N LEU A 77 -9.66 -6.73 10.60
CA LEU A 77 -8.83 -5.56 10.32
C LEU A 77 -7.43 -6.01 9.91
N SER A 78 -7.00 -5.55 8.73
CA SER A 78 -5.63 -5.70 8.24
C SER A 78 -4.89 -4.38 8.45
N LEU A 79 -3.67 -4.44 8.99
CA LEU A 79 -2.85 -3.25 9.24
C LEU A 79 -1.57 -3.31 8.41
N VAL A 80 -1.38 -2.34 7.52
CA VAL A 80 -0.12 -2.08 6.82
C VAL A 80 0.54 -0.85 7.42
N VAL A 81 1.84 -0.95 7.73
CA VAL A 81 2.62 0.14 8.30
C VAL A 81 3.63 0.63 7.28
N HIS A 82 3.64 1.95 7.06
CA HIS A 82 4.51 2.68 6.15
C HIS A 82 5.41 3.63 6.94
N PRO A 83 6.61 3.19 7.37
CA PRO A 83 7.58 4.09 7.97
C PRO A 83 8.14 5.03 6.91
N PHE A 84 8.16 6.33 7.18
CA PHE A 84 8.81 7.30 6.30
C PHE A 84 9.65 8.28 7.12
N PRO A 85 10.83 8.70 6.63
CA PRO A 85 11.57 9.79 7.26
C PRO A 85 10.93 11.13 6.86
N LEU A 86 10.58 11.97 7.83
CA LEU A 86 10.44 13.39 7.56
C LEU A 86 11.85 14.01 7.38
N PRO A 87 12.03 14.95 6.42
CA PRO A 87 13.30 15.63 6.21
C PRO A 87 13.70 16.57 7.36
#